data_AF-A0A956KV01-F1
#
_entry.id   AF-A0A956KV01-F1
#
_cell.length_a   1.000
_cell.length_b   1.000
_cell.length_c   1.000
_cell.angle_alpha   90.00
_cell.angle_beta   90.00
_cell.angle_gamma   90.00
#
_symmetry.space_group_name_H-M   'P 1'
#
loop_
_entity.id
_entity.type
_entity.pdbx_description
1 polymer ?
#
loop_
_entity_poly.entity_id
_entity_poly.type
_entity_poly.pdbx_seq_one_letter_code
_entity_poly.pdbx_strand_id
1 'polypeptide(L)' 'MGRIYEGYLLSTPVVGRGMVIFRDPNGRRMVTTAVRRVLTPGEDNILYVETENSVYRIAIRDERPAAATATG' A
#
# COMPACT_ATOMS: atom_id res chain seq x y z
N MET A 1 -2.15 -15.19 -11.95
CA MET A 1 -2.70 -15.39 -10.58
C MET A 1 -2.27 -14.21 -9.72
N GLY A 2 -3.01 -13.10 -9.73
CA GLY A 2 -2.72 -11.93 -8.88
C GLY A 2 -3.49 -12.05 -7.57
N ARG A 3 -2.81 -11.93 -6.43
CA ARG A 3 -3.48 -11.83 -5.13
C ARG A 3 -3.82 -10.37 -4.87
N ILE A 4 -5.10 -10.10 -4.64
CA ILE A 4 -5.56 -8.78 -4.24
C ILE A 4 -5.32 -8.66 -2.74
N TYR A 5 -4.50 -7.67 -2.36
CA TYR A 5 -4.24 -7.32 -0.97
C TYR A 5 -4.88 -5.97 -0.68
N GLU A 6 -5.80 -5.94 0.28
CA GLU A 6 -6.39 -4.69 0.77
C GLU A 6 -5.50 -4.11 1.86
N GLY A 7 -5.12 -2.83 1.78
CA GLY A 7 -4.21 -2.21 2.73
C GLY A 7 -4.07 -0.70 2.56
N TYR A 8 -3.51 -0.05 3.57
CA TYR A 8 -3.29 1.40 3.63
C TYR A 8 -1.87 1.78 3.24
N LEU A 9 -1.78 2.72 2.30
CA LEU A 9 -0.51 3.25 1.84
C LEU A 9 0.12 4.12 2.94
N LEU A 10 1.24 3.67 3.51
CA LEU A 10 2.01 4.46 4.46
C LEU A 10 3.02 5.40 3.76
N SER A 11 3.35 5.13 2.51
CA SER A 11 4.32 5.88 1.71
C SER A 11 3.99 5.76 0.23
N THR A 12 4.09 6.84 -0.53
CA THR A 12 3.91 6.83 -1.99
C THR A 12 4.85 5.81 -2.65
N PRO A 13 4.37 4.96 -3.57
CA PRO A 13 5.23 4.00 -4.27
C PRO A 13 6.30 4.72 -5.09
N VAL A 14 7.53 4.25 -5.00
CA VAL A 14 8.67 4.75 -5.78
C VAL A 14 9.34 3.57 -6.48
N VAL A 15 9.50 3.67 -7.79
CA VAL A 15 10.20 2.64 -8.59
C VAL A 15 11.61 2.42 -8.03
N GLY A 16 12.00 1.15 -7.90
CA GLY A 16 13.28 0.73 -7.34
C GLY A 16 13.33 0.64 -5.81
N ARG A 17 12.26 1.01 -5.10
CA ARG A 17 12.21 0.95 -3.62
C ARG A 17 11.17 -0.07 -3.14
N GLY A 18 11.46 -0.70 -2.00
CA GLY A 18 10.45 -1.45 -1.26
C GLY A 18 9.39 -0.50 -0.71
N MET A 19 8.15 -0.97 -0.58
CA MET A 19 7.01 -0.18 -0.10
C MET A 19 6.33 -0.89 1.07
N VAL A 20 5.70 -0.14 1.97
CA VAL A 20 4.87 -0.70 3.04
C VAL A 20 3.38 -0.45 2.72
N ILE A 21 2.60 -1.52 2.55
CA ILE A 21 1.22 -1.44 2.00
C ILE A 21 0.17 -1.79 3.04
N PHE A 22 0.50 -2.64 4.01
CA PHE A 22 -0.50 -3.15 4.94
C PHE A 22 -0.22 -2.66 6.34
N ARG A 23 -1.29 -2.27 7.02
CA ARG A 23 -1.40 -2.31 8.46
C ARG A 23 -2.70 -3.07 8.74
N ASP A 24 -2.61 -4.32 9.17
CA ASP A 24 -3.80 -5.06 9.61
C ASP A 24 -4.41 -4.36 10.84
N PRO A 25 -5.65 -4.69 11.25
CA PRO A 25 -6.23 -4.17 12.49
C PRO A 25 -5.37 -4.44 13.73
N ASN A 26 -4.46 -5.42 13.67
CA ASN A 26 -3.49 -5.76 14.72
C ASN A 26 -2.15 -5.01 14.59
N GLY A 27 -2.01 -4.09 13.63
CA GLY A 27 -0.80 -3.30 13.40
C GLY A 27 0.28 -3.94 12.52
N ARG A 28 0.05 -5.11 11.92
CA ARG A 28 1.06 -5.83 11.11
C ARG A 28 1.41 -5.10 9.83
N ARG A 29 2.69 -4.80 9.67
CA ARG A 29 3.25 -4.14 8.49
C ARG A 29 3.61 -5.15 7.41
N MET A 30 3.09 -4.97 6.20
CA MET A 30 3.56 -5.71 5.03
C MET A 30 4.50 -4.85 4.22
N VAL A 31 5.76 -5.30 4.09
CA VAL A 31 6.78 -4.70 3.24
C VAL A 31 6.86 -5.50 1.94
N THR A 32 6.91 -4.81 0.80
CA THR A 32 7.11 -5.44 -0.51
C THR A 32 8.56 -5.37 -0.96
N THR A 33 8.89 -6.24 -1.92
CA THR A 33 10.06 -6.08 -2.77
C THR A 33 10.02 -4.78 -3.57
N ALA A 34 11.11 -4.48 -4.26
CA ALA A 34 11.25 -3.27 -5.06
C ALA A 34 10.11 -3.14 -6.09
N VAL A 35 9.52 -1.95 -6.13
CA VAL A 35 8.52 -1.58 -7.14
C VAL A 35 9.20 -1.51 -8.51
N ARG A 36 8.62 -2.17 -9.50
CA ARG A 36 9.03 -2.09 -10.91
C ARG A 36 8.24 -1.05 -11.67
N ARG A 37 6.94 -0.93 -11.38
CA ARG A 37 6.05 -0.03 -12.12
C ARG A 37 4.86 0.39 -11.27
N VAL A 38 4.42 1.62 -11.47
CA VAL A 38 3.21 2.18 -10.86
C VAL A 38 2.28 2.59 -12.00
N LEU A 39 1.01 2.21 -11.90
CA LEU A 39 -0.04 2.52 -12.86
C LEU A 39 -1.19 3.23 -12.16
N THR A 40 -1.59 4.36 -12.72
CA THR A 40 -2.71 5.17 -12.23
C THR A 40 -3.80 5.13 -13.30
N PRO A 41 -4.87 4.35 -13.12
CA PRO A 41 -5.90 4.10 -14.13
C PRO A 41 -6.84 5.29 -14.37
N GLY A 42 -6.66 6.42 -13.67
CA GLY A 42 -7.52 7.60 -13.78
C GLY A 42 -8.75 7.57 -12.86
N GLU A 43 -9.02 6.46 -12.15
CA GLU A 43 -9.86 6.50 -10.95
C GLU A 43 -9.07 7.19 -9.83
N ASP A 44 -9.64 8.25 -9.25
CA ASP A 44 -8.96 9.20 -8.35
C ASP A 44 -8.29 8.55 -7.12
N ASN A 45 -8.62 7.29 -6.81
CA ASN A 45 -8.21 6.66 -5.55
C ASN A 45 -7.61 5.26 -5.72
N ILE A 46 -7.27 4.80 -6.92
CA ILE A 46 -6.70 3.46 -7.13
C ILE A 46 -5.33 3.54 -7.79
N LEU A 47 -4.38 2.77 -7.25
CA LEU A 47 -3.05 2.56 -7.82
C LEU A 47 -2.81 1.06 -8.05
N TYR A 48 -2.22 0.74 -9.19
CA TYR A 48 -1.67 -0.59 -9.43
C TYR A 48 -0.15 -0.54 -9.30
N VAL A 49 0.41 -1.36 -8.42
CA VAL A 49 1.84 -1.41 -8.16
C VAL A 49 2.37 -2.78 -8.50
N GLU A 50 3.25 -2.84 -9.48
CA GLU A 50 3.97 -4.05 -9.87
C GLU A 50 5.30 -4.09 -9.12
N THR A 51 5.57 -5.21 -8.46
CA THR A 51 6.87 -5.53 -7.88
C THR A 51 7.48 -6.71 -8.62
N GLU A 52 8.67 -7.15 -8.20
CA GLU A 52 9.33 -8.30 -8.82
C GLU A 52 8.46 -9.57 -8.88
N ASN A 53 7.62 -9.80 -7.87
CA ASN A 53 6.93 -11.07 -7.67
C ASN A 53 5.40 -10.96 -7.68
N SER A 54 4.85 -9.74 -7.67
CA SER A 54 3.44 -9.51 -7.41
C SER A 54 2.93 -8.24 -8.09
N VAL A 55 1.61 -8.20 -8.32
CA VAL A 55 0.89 -6.98 -8.69
C VAL A 55 -0.12 -6.69 -7.60
N TYR A 56 -0.09 -5.46 -7.08
CA TYR A 56 -0.97 -4.98 -6.01
C TYR A 56 -1.96 -3.98 -6.58
N ARG A 57 -3.23 -4.08 -6.19
CA ARG A 57 -4.25 -3.05 -6.40
C ARG A 57 -4.48 -2.36 -5.06
N ILE A 58 -4.08 -1.10 -4.97
CA ILE A 58 -4.12 -0.29 -3.75
C ILE A 58 -5.23 0.73 -3.91
N ALA A 59 -6.18 0.73 -2.98
CA ALA A 59 -7.13 1.84 -2.84
C ALA A 59 -6.54 2.83 -1.83
N ILE A 60 -6.25 4.05 -2.26
CA ILE A 60 -5.88 5.14 -1.35
C ILE A 60 -7.16 5.63 -0.71
N ARG A 61 -7.34 5.31 0.56
CA ARG A 61 -8.33 5.98 1.41
C ARG A 61 -7.57 6.96 2.28
N ASP A 62 -8.00 8.22 2.28
CA ASP A 62 -7.46 9.30 3.11
C ASP A 62 -7.89 9.14 4.58
N GLU A 63 -7.84 7.90 5.08
CA GLU A 63 -8.01 7.62 6.49
C GLU A 63 -6.66 7.86 7.14
N ARG A 64 -6.41 9.13 7.44
CA ARG A 64 -5.48 9.54 8.49
C ARG A 64 -5.75 8.59 9.66
N PRO A 65 -4.86 7.63 9.99
CA PRO A 65 -5.10 6.77 11.12
C PRO A 65 -5.23 7.73 12.28
N ALA A 66 -6.42 7.82 12.88
CA ALA A 66 -6.62 8.54 14.11
C ALA A 66 -5.50 8.04 15.02
N ALA A 67 -4.51 8.90 15.26
CA ALA A 67 -3.33 8.55 16.01
C ALA A 67 -3.88 7.88 17.25
N ALA A 68 -3.56 6.61 17.46
CA ALA A 68 -4.00 5.89 18.64
C ALA A 68 -3.58 6.78 19.81
N THR A 69 -4.55 7.46 20.41
CA THR A 69 -4.36 8.29 21.57
C THR A 69 -4.04 7.29 22.66
N ALA A 70 -2.76 6.96 22.79
CA ALA A 70 -2.23 6.37 24.00
C ALA A 70 -2.30 7.48 25.05
N THR A 71 -3.50 7.68 25.59
CA THR A 71 -3.70 8.41 26.83
C THR A 71 -3.23 7.47 27.93
N GLY A 72 -2.05 7.77 28.47
CA GLY A 72 -1.63 7.26 29.77
C GLY A 72 -2.41 7.92 30.90
#